data_AF-A0A0D2KS11-F1
#
_entry.id   AF-A0A0D2KS11-F1
#
_cell.length_a   1.000
_cell.length_b   1.000
_cell.length_c   1.000
_cell.angle_alpha   90.00
_cell.angle_beta   90.00
_cell.angle_gamma   90.00
#
_symmetry.space_group_name_H-M   'P 1'
#
loop_
_entity.id
_entity.type
_entity.pdbx_description
1 polymer ?
#
loop_
_entity_poly.entity_id
_entity_poly.type
_entity_poly.pdbx_seq_one_letter_code
_entity_poly.pdbx_strand_id
1 'polypeptide(L)'
;MRSSRLSRLARLAQARAQTNSSNAAGTIKIFDVTGQSLGSRMAGYAALAAAGRMGSSNMMPFSVAGVRSISLAALEPSDRFVPRHNSTTPAELDAMVAETGFKSMDALIDATVPVPIRRSDGMGMGKYTEGMKESEFLEYFKEMAGKNKLYKSFIGMGYYGTHIPPVILRNVLENPGWYTQYTPYQAEIAQGRLESLLNFQTMICELTGMQISNASLLDEATAAAEAMTLCSAVARGKKPRFLVSRGFASTP
;
A
#
# COMPACT_ATOMS: atom_id res chain seq x y z
N MET A 1 -25.37 6.26 -9.87
CA MET A 1 -25.73 7.30 -10.87
C MET A 1 -25.58 8.77 -10.42
N ARG A 2 -25.13 9.10 -9.19
CA ARG A 2 -24.87 10.49 -8.75
C ARG A 2 -23.39 10.94 -8.78
N SER A 3 -22.41 10.05 -9.01
CA SER A 3 -20.97 10.39 -8.98
C SER A 3 -20.39 10.94 -10.30
N SER A 4 -21.14 10.94 -11.40
CA SER A 4 -20.61 11.32 -12.72
C SER A 4 -20.56 12.83 -12.98
N ARG A 5 -21.34 13.65 -12.25
CA ARG A 5 -21.38 15.10 -12.44
C ARG A 5 -20.28 15.83 -11.69
N LEU A 6 -19.99 15.44 -10.45
CA LEU A 6 -18.91 16.02 -9.63
C LEU A 6 -17.53 15.68 -10.20
N SER A 7 -17.35 14.45 -10.69
CA SER A 7 -16.10 14.03 -11.34
C SER A 7 -15.86 14.73 -12.69
N ARG A 8 -16.92 15.04 -13.46
CA ARG A 8 -16.80 15.87 -14.68
C ARG A 8 -16.45 17.32 -14.37
N LEU A 9 -17.05 17.91 -13.35
CA LEU A 9 -16.74 19.28 -12.93
C LEU A 9 -15.32 19.41 -12.38
N ALA A 10 -14.85 18.42 -11.61
CA ALA A 10 -13.47 18.36 -11.14
C ALA A 10 -12.47 18.27 -12.31
N ARG A 11 -12.74 17.43 -13.33
CA ARG A 11 -11.91 17.34 -14.53
C ARG A 11 -11.91 18.62 -15.36
N LEU A 12 -13.06 19.29 -15.50
CA LEU A 12 -13.18 20.58 -16.19
C LEU A 12 -12.45 21.70 -15.43
N ALA A 13 -12.48 21.69 -14.10
CA ALA A 13 -11.74 22.65 -13.27
C ALA A 13 -10.22 22.42 -13.35
N GLN A 14 -9.77 21.16 -13.34
CA GLN A 14 -8.36 20.80 -13.54
C GLN A 14 -7.86 21.17 -14.94
N ALA A 15 -8.65 20.93 -15.99
CA ALA A 15 -8.30 21.35 -17.35
C ALA A 15 -8.18 22.88 -17.49
N ARG A 16 -9.01 23.64 -16.78
CA ARG A 16 -8.97 25.11 -16.78
C ARG A 16 -7.83 25.70 -15.94
N ALA A 17 -7.36 24.96 -14.94
CA ALA A 17 -6.18 25.31 -14.14
C ALA A 17 -4.88 25.06 -14.94
N GLN A 18 -4.81 23.99 -15.74
CA GLN A 18 -3.66 23.69 -16.60
C GLN A 18 -3.46 24.73 -17.72
N THR A 19 -4.53 25.38 -18.20
CA THR A 19 -4.42 26.47 -19.20
C THR A 19 -3.92 27.80 -18.65
N ASN A 20 -3.86 27.97 -17.31
CA ASN A 20 -3.39 29.20 -16.65
C ASN A 20 -2.16 28.88 -15.77
N SER A 21 -1.02 28.56 -16.39
CA SER A 21 0.21 28.17 -15.69
C SER A 21 0.96 29.32 -15.01
N SER A 22 0.29 30.38 -14.55
CA SER A 22 0.93 31.57 -13.98
C SER A 22 0.41 32.00 -12.61
N ASN A 23 -0.33 31.17 -11.87
CA ASN A 23 -0.74 31.52 -10.50
C ASN A 23 -0.82 30.27 -9.59
N ALA A 24 0.24 30.03 -8.81
CA ALA A 24 0.35 28.94 -7.84
C ALA A 24 -0.52 29.13 -6.57
N ALA A 25 -1.33 30.19 -6.49
CA ALA A 25 -2.24 30.48 -5.37
C ALA A 25 -3.71 30.68 -5.84
N GLY A 26 -4.16 29.86 -6.78
CA GLY A 26 -5.50 29.97 -7.37
C GLY A 26 -6.62 29.53 -6.41
N THR A 27 -7.60 30.40 -6.20
CA THR A 27 -8.84 30.09 -5.49
C THR A 27 -9.96 29.88 -6.51
N ILE A 28 -10.66 28.74 -6.49
CA ILE A 28 -11.72 28.43 -7.46
C ILE A 28 -13.09 28.72 -6.85
N LYS A 29 -13.90 29.53 -7.53
CA LYS A 29 -15.30 29.83 -7.16
C LYS A 29 -16.21 28.75 -7.76
N ILE A 30 -16.84 27.93 -6.93
CA ILE A 30 -17.60 26.74 -7.38
C ILE A 30 -19.07 27.06 -7.73
N PHE A 31 -19.60 28.20 -7.30
CA PHE A 31 -20.95 28.63 -7.65
C PHE A 31 -20.99 30.14 -7.89
N ASP A 32 -21.24 30.54 -9.15
CA ASP A 32 -21.73 31.87 -9.46
C ASP A 32 -23.26 31.80 -9.52
N VAL A 33 -23.90 31.96 -8.35
CA VAL A 33 -25.34 32.21 -8.30
C VAL A 33 -25.51 33.71 -8.48
N THR A 34 -25.39 34.18 -9.72
CA THR A 34 -25.88 35.52 -10.06
C THR A 34 -27.38 35.54 -9.73
N GLY A 35 -27.81 36.51 -8.93
CA GLY A 35 -29.13 36.58 -8.28
C GLY A 35 -30.38 36.52 -9.18
N GLN A 36 -30.23 36.31 -10.48
CA GLN A 36 -31.35 36.14 -11.42
C GLN A 36 -31.93 34.72 -11.46
N SER A 37 -31.19 33.66 -11.10
CA SER A 37 -31.68 32.28 -11.26
C SER A 37 -32.52 31.73 -10.09
N LEU A 38 -32.66 32.48 -8.99
CA LEU A 38 -33.41 32.07 -7.78
C LEU A 38 -34.80 32.71 -7.67
N GLY A 39 -35.03 33.85 -8.33
CA GLY A 39 -36.33 34.52 -8.31
C GLY A 39 -37.47 33.68 -8.89
N SER A 40 -37.18 32.83 -9.87
CA SER A 40 -38.19 32.00 -10.54
C SER A 40 -38.47 30.65 -9.84
N ARG A 41 -37.57 30.14 -8.99
CA ARG A 41 -37.74 28.84 -8.32
C ARG A 41 -38.26 28.94 -6.89
N MET A 42 -38.13 30.10 -6.24
CA MET A 42 -38.69 30.35 -4.90
C MET A 42 -40.17 30.79 -4.91
N ALA A 43 -40.67 31.31 -6.03
CA ALA A 43 -42.09 31.65 -6.18
C ALA A 43 -43.01 30.41 -6.02
N GLY A 44 -42.53 29.21 -6.41
CA GLY A 44 -43.29 27.97 -6.27
C GLY A 44 -43.31 27.38 -4.84
N TYR A 45 -42.30 27.66 -4.03
CA TYR A 45 -42.21 27.12 -2.65
C TYR A 45 -42.81 28.07 -1.61
N ALA A 46 -42.83 29.39 -1.87
CA ALA A 46 -43.48 30.36 -0.99
C ALA A 46 -45.02 30.16 -0.93
N ALA A 47 -45.63 29.65 -2.00
CA ALA A 47 -47.07 29.38 -2.04
C ALA A 47 -47.50 28.17 -1.16
N LEU A 48 -46.58 27.24 -0.86
CA LEU A 48 -46.90 26.04 -0.07
C LEU A 48 -46.76 26.27 1.44
N ALA A 49 -46.05 27.32 1.87
CA ALA A 49 -45.81 27.63 3.27
C ALA A 49 -46.85 28.59 3.90
N ALA A 50 -47.78 29.13 3.11
CA ALA A 50 -48.79 30.08 3.58
C ALA A 50 -50.08 29.42 4.13
N ALA A 51 -50.22 28.10 4.06
CA ALA A 51 -51.38 27.36 4.55
C ALA A 51 -51.06 26.60 5.85
N GLY A 52 -50.76 27.32 6.94
CA GLY A 52 -50.43 26.66 8.20
C GLY A 52 -50.09 27.58 9.36
N ARG A 53 -51.13 28.16 9.97
CA ARG A 53 -51.26 28.60 11.37
C ARG A 53 -50.13 29.42 12.03
N MET A 54 -50.54 30.62 12.43
CA MET A 54 -50.09 31.47 13.54
C MET A 54 -49.15 30.81 14.58
N GLY A 55 -47.98 31.41 14.77
CA GLY A 55 -47.08 31.15 15.89
C GLY A 55 -45.78 31.94 15.74
N SER A 56 -45.65 33.01 16.51
CA SER A 56 -44.46 33.88 16.58
C SER A 56 -43.16 33.09 16.73
N SER A 57 -42.24 33.25 15.78
CA SER A 57 -40.81 32.96 15.99
C SER A 57 -39.98 33.71 14.94
N ASN A 58 -38.89 34.33 15.39
CA ASN A 58 -37.90 35.02 14.57
C ASN A 58 -37.50 34.17 13.35
N MET A 59 -38.04 34.48 12.17
CA MET A 59 -37.48 34.01 10.91
C MET A 59 -36.22 34.82 10.63
N MET A 60 -35.06 34.25 10.96
CA MET A 60 -33.80 34.73 10.42
C MET A 60 -33.84 34.56 8.89
N PRO A 61 -33.65 35.63 8.10
CA PRO A 61 -33.51 35.47 6.67
C PRO A 61 -32.23 34.68 6.40
N PHE A 62 -32.35 33.50 5.80
CA PHE A 62 -31.20 32.77 5.26
C PHE A 62 -30.59 33.63 4.15
N SER A 63 -29.58 34.43 4.48
CA SER A 63 -28.78 35.18 3.51
C SER A 63 -27.92 34.17 2.74
N VAL A 64 -28.32 33.86 1.50
CA VAL A 64 -27.46 33.17 0.53
C VAL A 64 -26.55 34.22 -0.12
N ALA A 65 -25.69 34.84 0.68
CA ALA A 65 -24.66 35.75 0.20
C ALA A 65 -23.31 35.24 0.69
N GLY A 66 -22.66 34.42 -0.13
CA GLY A 66 -21.32 33.93 0.17
C GLY A 66 -20.84 32.95 -0.87
N VAL A 67 -20.03 33.43 -1.81
CA VAL A 67 -19.19 32.54 -2.63
C VAL A 67 -18.18 31.92 -1.67
N ARG A 68 -18.38 30.65 -1.30
CA ARG A 68 -17.37 29.91 -0.55
C ARG A 68 -16.19 29.64 -1.48
N SER A 69 -15.08 30.31 -1.20
CA SER A 69 -13.78 30.04 -1.82
C SER A 69 -13.22 28.74 -1.25
N ILE A 70 -12.90 27.79 -2.11
CA ILE A 70 -12.14 26.59 -1.74
C ILE A 70 -10.74 26.75 -2.32
N SER A 71 -9.71 26.50 -1.51
CA SER A 71 -8.33 26.48 -1.98
C SER A 71 -8.12 25.31 -2.93
N LEU A 72 -7.33 25.50 -4.00
CA LEU A 72 -6.97 24.41 -4.91
C LEU A 72 -6.31 23.23 -4.17
N ALA A 73 -5.51 23.53 -3.13
CA ALA A 73 -4.91 22.52 -2.26
C ALA A 73 -5.93 21.63 -1.54
N ALA A 74 -7.13 22.12 -1.23
CA ALA A 74 -8.18 21.30 -0.62
C ALA A 74 -8.86 20.34 -1.61
N LEU A 75 -8.63 20.52 -2.91
CA LEU A 75 -9.06 19.61 -3.96
C LEU A 75 -7.97 18.59 -4.33
N GLU A 76 -6.77 18.72 -3.75
CA GLU A 76 -5.71 17.76 -3.95
C GLU A 76 -6.08 16.40 -3.33
N PRO A 77 -5.67 15.29 -3.95
CA PRO A 77 -5.96 13.96 -3.45
C PRO A 77 -5.28 13.75 -2.08
N SER A 78 -6.07 13.45 -1.05
CA SER A 78 -5.57 13.17 0.31
C SER A 78 -4.91 11.78 0.45
N ASP A 79 -5.04 10.93 -0.57
CA ASP A 79 -4.63 9.52 -0.55
C ASP A 79 -3.24 9.29 -1.17
N ARG A 80 -2.25 10.09 -0.73
CA ARG A 80 -0.85 9.94 -1.14
C ARG A 80 -0.12 9.02 -0.18
N PHE A 81 0.63 8.06 -0.73
CA PHE A 81 1.41 7.08 0.04
C PHE A 81 2.65 7.69 0.72
N VAL A 82 3.36 8.59 0.03
CA VAL A 82 4.63 9.19 0.51
C VAL A 82 4.55 9.75 1.94
N PRO A 83 3.58 10.59 2.32
CA PRO A 83 3.50 11.11 3.69
C PRO A 83 3.10 10.05 4.74
N ARG A 84 2.55 8.89 4.34
CA ARG A 84 2.28 7.78 5.27
C ARG A 84 3.50 6.89 5.47
N HIS A 85 4.30 6.73 4.40
CA HIS A 85 5.53 5.96 4.43
C HIS A 85 6.68 6.71 5.11
N ASN A 86 6.85 7.99 4.75
CA ASN A 86 7.82 8.88 5.36
C ASN A 86 7.14 9.64 6.50
N SER A 87 7.38 9.22 7.75
CA SER A 87 6.71 9.78 8.91
C SER A 87 7.17 11.19 9.31
N THR A 88 8.28 11.68 8.73
CA THR A 88 8.90 12.96 9.10
C THR A 88 8.17 14.14 8.46
N THR A 89 7.81 15.13 9.28
CA THR A 89 7.27 16.41 8.81
C THR A 89 8.38 17.30 8.23
N PRO A 90 8.06 18.28 7.36
CA PRO A 90 9.07 19.21 6.84
C PRO A 90 9.84 19.95 7.94
N ALA A 91 9.16 20.36 9.02
CA ALA A 91 9.80 21.04 10.13
C ALA A 91 10.77 20.14 10.92
N GLU A 92 10.41 18.87 11.14
CA GLU A 92 11.31 17.89 11.75
C GLU A 92 12.50 17.59 10.85
N LEU A 93 12.27 17.51 9.54
CA LEU A 93 13.34 17.29 8.56
C LEU A 93 14.36 18.42 8.61
N ASP A 94 13.90 19.68 8.61
CA ASP A 94 14.78 20.85 8.71
C ASP A 94 15.55 20.87 10.04
N ALA A 95 14.91 20.51 11.15
CA ALA A 95 15.54 20.42 12.46
C ALA A 95 16.63 19.33 12.53
N MET A 96 16.35 18.13 11.98
CA MET A 96 17.33 17.04 11.92
C MET A 96 18.52 17.39 11.03
N VAL A 97 18.28 18.05 9.89
CA VAL A 97 19.35 18.47 8.99
C VAL A 97 20.24 19.52 9.65
N ALA A 98 19.66 20.48 10.38
CA ALA A 98 20.42 21.49 11.12
C ALA A 98 21.38 20.86 12.15
N GLU A 99 20.95 19.80 12.85
CA GLU A 99 21.78 19.07 13.82
C GLU A 99 23.02 18.41 13.16
N THR A 100 22.90 17.99 11.90
CA THR A 100 24.03 17.42 11.15
C THR A 100 25.05 18.48 10.68
N GLY A 101 24.76 19.77 10.86
CA GLY A 101 25.61 20.89 10.43
C GLY A 101 25.47 21.27 8.95
N PHE A 102 24.53 20.66 8.22
CA PHE A 102 24.23 20.98 6.82
C PHE A 102 23.05 21.95 6.69
N LYS A 103 22.98 22.66 5.57
CA LYS A 103 21.94 23.69 5.31
C LYS A 103 20.65 23.11 4.71
N SER A 104 20.72 21.93 4.10
CA SER A 104 19.58 21.27 3.45
C SER A 104 19.84 19.77 3.32
N MET A 105 18.77 18.99 3.11
CA MET A 105 18.87 17.57 2.79
C MET A 105 19.72 17.33 1.54
N ASP A 106 19.59 18.18 0.51
CA ASP A 106 20.40 18.08 -0.70
C ASP A 106 21.89 18.24 -0.40
N ALA A 107 22.28 19.21 0.45
CA ALA A 107 23.68 19.40 0.84
C ALA A 107 24.23 18.20 1.62
N LEU A 108 23.41 17.57 2.47
CA LEU A 108 23.79 16.34 3.18
C LEU A 108 24.00 15.17 2.20
N ILE A 109 23.11 15.01 1.22
CA ILE A 109 23.24 13.97 0.18
C ILE A 109 24.49 14.20 -0.66
N ASP A 110 24.77 15.44 -1.07
CA ASP A 110 25.94 15.84 -1.86
C ASP A 110 27.26 15.50 -1.14
N ALA A 111 27.31 15.66 0.17
CA ALA A 111 28.48 15.32 0.98
C ALA A 111 28.63 13.82 1.24
N THR A 112 27.52 13.06 1.24
CA THR A 112 27.50 11.63 1.57
C THR A 112 27.76 10.73 0.36
N VAL A 113 27.18 11.06 -0.80
CA VAL A 113 27.24 10.23 -2.00
C VAL A 113 28.30 10.78 -2.96
N PRO A 114 29.39 10.04 -3.27
CA PRO A 114 30.41 10.50 -4.19
C PRO A 114 29.84 10.82 -5.58
N VAL A 115 30.22 11.99 -6.11
CA VAL A 115 29.76 12.49 -7.42
C VAL A 115 29.91 11.47 -8.57
N PRO A 116 31.02 10.68 -8.69
CA PRO A 116 31.18 9.74 -9.81
C PRO A 116 30.13 8.62 -9.87
N ILE A 117 29.52 8.26 -8.74
CA ILE A 117 28.48 7.22 -8.68
C ILE A 117 27.08 7.80 -8.50
N ARG A 118 26.97 9.12 -8.35
CA ARG A 118 25.68 9.80 -8.17
C ARG A 118 24.99 9.93 -9.52
N ARG A 119 23.76 9.45 -9.56
CA ARG A 119 22.87 9.67 -10.69
C ARG A 119 22.44 11.14 -10.74
N SER A 120 22.62 11.79 -11.89
CA SER A 120 22.28 13.21 -12.12
C SER A 120 20.85 13.43 -12.63
N ASP A 121 20.23 12.39 -13.19
CA ASP A 121 18.86 12.41 -13.68
C ASP A 121 17.87 11.75 -12.68
N GLY A 122 16.61 12.14 -12.80
CA GLY A 122 15.51 11.48 -12.07
C GLY A 122 15.37 10.01 -12.48
N MET A 123 14.69 9.20 -11.66
CA MET A 123 14.39 7.82 -12.05
C MET A 123 13.23 7.80 -13.06
N GLY A 124 13.55 7.70 -14.34
CA GLY A 124 12.55 7.59 -15.41
C GLY A 124 11.82 6.24 -15.35
N MET A 125 10.70 6.17 -14.63
CA MET A 125 9.86 4.97 -14.51
C MET A 125 8.69 4.95 -15.50
N GLY A 126 8.78 5.75 -16.57
CA GLY A 126 7.73 5.89 -17.58
C GLY A 126 6.41 6.35 -16.97
N LYS A 127 5.34 5.58 -17.19
CA LYS A 127 4.00 5.87 -16.65
C LYS A 127 3.89 5.83 -15.12
N TYR A 128 4.91 5.33 -14.42
CA TYR A 128 4.97 5.24 -12.96
C TYR A 128 5.91 6.28 -12.34
N THR A 129 6.43 7.22 -13.14
CA THR A 129 7.30 8.29 -12.64
C THR A 129 6.56 9.14 -11.60
N GLU A 130 5.28 9.40 -11.85
CA GLU A 130 4.35 9.88 -10.82
C GLU A 130 3.75 8.67 -10.10
N GLY A 131 3.96 8.58 -8.79
CA GLY A 131 3.42 7.50 -7.98
C GLY A 131 1.89 7.52 -7.98
N MET A 132 1.28 6.34 -8.16
CA MET A 132 -0.17 6.17 -8.03
C MET A 132 -0.63 6.45 -6.61
N LYS A 133 -1.90 6.86 -6.47
CA LYS A 133 -2.57 6.92 -5.16
C LYS A 133 -2.83 5.52 -4.65
N GLU A 134 -3.03 5.35 -3.34
CA GLU A 134 -3.24 4.01 -2.76
C GLU A 134 -4.51 3.35 -3.32
N SER A 135 -5.63 4.07 -3.33
CA SER A 135 -6.90 3.62 -3.91
C SER A 135 -6.79 3.26 -5.41
N GLU A 136 -6.12 4.09 -6.19
CA GLU A 136 -5.88 3.86 -7.61
C GLU A 136 -5.00 2.62 -7.83
N PHE A 137 -3.95 2.45 -7.02
CA PHE A 137 -3.09 1.27 -7.07
C PHE A 137 -3.86 -0.01 -6.73
N LEU A 138 -4.74 0.02 -5.72
CA LEU A 138 -5.56 -1.14 -5.36
C LEU A 138 -6.53 -1.54 -6.49
N GLU A 139 -7.17 -0.57 -7.14
CA GLU A 139 -8.04 -0.82 -8.31
C GLU A 139 -7.24 -1.41 -9.47
N TYR A 140 -6.11 -0.80 -9.81
CA TYR A 140 -5.21 -1.27 -10.86
C TYR A 140 -4.70 -2.68 -10.60
N PHE A 141 -4.25 -2.96 -9.37
CA PHE A 141 -3.72 -4.27 -8.99
C PHE A 141 -4.83 -5.34 -9.02
N LYS A 142 -6.06 -5.00 -8.61
CA LYS A 142 -7.21 -5.90 -8.70
C LYS A 142 -7.58 -6.23 -10.15
N GLU A 143 -7.53 -5.25 -11.05
CA GLU A 143 -7.73 -5.48 -12.49
C GLU A 143 -6.64 -6.42 -13.05
N MET A 144 -5.39 -6.19 -12.68
CA MET A 144 -4.27 -7.03 -13.11
C MET A 144 -4.41 -8.46 -12.60
N ALA A 145 -4.69 -8.63 -11.30
CA ALA A 145 -4.91 -9.95 -10.68
C ALA A 145 -6.11 -10.69 -11.30
N GLY A 146 -7.15 -9.96 -11.72
CA GLY A 146 -8.32 -10.52 -12.40
C GLY A 146 -8.04 -11.17 -13.76
N LYS A 147 -6.85 -10.96 -14.34
CA LYS A 147 -6.41 -11.64 -15.57
C LYS A 147 -5.98 -13.09 -15.31
N ASN A 148 -5.65 -13.43 -14.06
CA ASN A 148 -5.26 -14.78 -13.68
C ASN A 148 -6.49 -15.70 -13.67
N LYS A 149 -6.33 -16.91 -14.20
CA LYS A 149 -7.39 -17.93 -14.23
C LYS A 149 -7.16 -18.93 -13.10
N LEU A 150 -8.11 -19.02 -12.18
CA LEU A 150 -8.06 -19.97 -11.08
C LEU A 150 -8.60 -21.33 -11.55
N TYR A 151 -7.72 -22.32 -11.63
CA TYR A 151 -8.07 -23.71 -11.97
C TYR A 151 -7.96 -24.60 -10.73
N LYS A 152 -8.70 -25.70 -10.75
CA LYS A 152 -8.42 -26.84 -9.86
C LYS A 152 -7.22 -27.58 -10.45
N SER A 153 -6.03 -27.23 -9.98
CA SER A 153 -4.77 -27.80 -10.50
C SER A 153 -4.42 -29.11 -9.78
N PHE A 154 -4.34 -30.20 -10.55
CA PHE A 154 -3.88 -31.52 -10.08
C PHE A 154 -2.54 -31.91 -10.71
N ILE A 155 -1.72 -30.92 -11.05
CA ILE A 155 -0.38 -31.12 -11.65
C ILE A 155 0.55 -31.82 -10.64
N GLY A 156 0.41 -31.51 -9.36
CA GLY A 156 1.28 -32.04 -8.30
C GLY A 156 2.67 -31.41 -8.35
N MET A 157 3.71 -32.25 -8.46
CA MET A 157 5.10 -31.80 -8.58
C MET A 157 5.56 -30.89 -7.41
N GLY A 158 5.19 -31.24 -6.18
CA GLY A 158 5.62 -30.51 -4.97
C GLY A 158 4.67 -29.41 -4.50
N TYR A 159 3.69 -29.00 -5.32
CA TYR A 159 2.69 -28.00 -4.93
C TYR A 159 1.28 -28.59 -4.98
N TYR A 160 0.58 -28.51 -3.84
CA TYR A 160 -0.75 -29.08 -3.66
C TYR A 160 -1.70 -28.03 -3.09
N GLY A 161 -2.93 -28.00 -3.61
CA GLY A 161 -3.97 -27.13 -3.07
C GLY A 161 -4.26 -27.48 -1.61
N THR A 162 -4.29 -26.47 -0.74
CA THR A 162 -4.57 -26.64 0.69
C THR A 162 -5.64 -25.67 1.15
N HIS A 163 -6.43 -26.08 2.14
CA HIS A 163 -7.40 -25.23 2.80
C HIS A 163 -6.74 -24.55 4.00
N ILE A 164 -6.44 -23.25 3.87
CA ILE A 164 -5.91 -22.45 4.97
C ILE A 164 -7.04 -22.13 5.96
N PRO A 165 -6.95 -22.55 7.24
CA PRO A 165 -7.97 -22.20 8.23
C PRO A 165 -8.15 -20.68 8.32
N PRO A 166 -9.38 -20.13 8.22
CA PRO A 166 -9.61 -18.69 8.22
C PRO A 166 -9.10 -17.97 9.47
N VAL A 167 -9.05 -18.68 10.61
CA VAL A 167 -8.48 -18.16 11.85
C VAL A 167 -6.98 -17.89 11.75
N ILE A 168 -6.23 -18.72 11.02
CA ILE A 168 -4.79 -18.54 10.78
C ILE A 168 -4.58 -17.41 9.76
N LEU A 169 -5.35 -17.42 8.66
CA LEU A 169 -5.28 -16.39 7.63
C LEU A 169 -5.42 -14.99 8.24
N ARG A 170 -6.50 -14.76 9.01
CA ARG A 170 -6.81 -13.43 9.56
C ARG A 170 -5.89 -13.01 10.71
N ASN A 171 -5.55 -13.92 11.62
CA ASN A 171 -4.85 -13.56 12.87
C ASN A 171 -3.33 -13.69 12.80
N VAL A 172 -2.79 -14.38 11.78
CA VAL A 172 -1.35 -14.55 11.57
C VAL A 172 -0.92 -13.89 10.27
N LEU A 173 -1.44 -14.33 9.12
CA LEU A 173 -0.92 -13.89 7.81
C LEU A 173 -1.29 -12.43 7.48
N GLU A 174 -2.49 -12.00 7.85
CA GLU A 174 -2.98 -10.64 7.63
C GLU A 174 -2.70 -9.70 8.83
N ASN A 175 -2.03 -10.20 9.88
CA ASN A 175 -1.80 -9.43 11.11
C ASN A 175 -0.36 -8.89 11.16
N PRO A 176 -0.16 -7.55 11.17
CA PRO A 176 1.18 -6.96 11.23
C PRO A 176 1.95 -7.34 12.50
N GLY A 177 1.25 -7.70 13.59
CA GLY A 177 1.87 -8.20 14.81
C GLY A 177 2.60 -9.54 14.65
N TRP A 178 2.51 -10.22 13.50
CA TRP A 178 3.24 -11.46 13.21
C TRP A 178 4.27 -11.31 12.10
N TYR A 179 4.04 -10.48 11.08
CA TYR A 179 4.93 -10.39 9.90
C TYR A 179 5.86 -9.17 9.87
N THR A 180 5.70 -8.19 10.77
CA THR A 180 6.55 -6.98 10.77
C THR A 180 7.85 -7.15 11.55
N GLN A 181 7.90 -8.11 12.47
CA GLN A 181 9.12 -8.38 13.25
C GLN A 181 10.14 -9.15 12.41
N TYR A 182 11.42 -8.89 12.67
CA TYR A 182 12.52 -9.61 12.03
C TYR A 182 13.00 -10.79 12.89
N THR A 183 14.13 -11.37 12.50
CA THR A 183 14.81 -12.48 13.18
C THR A 183 14.84 -12.28 14.70
N PRO A 184 14.50 -13.30 15.51
CA PRO A 184 14.49 -13.24 16.96
C PRO A 184 15.90 -13.20 17.58
N TYR A 185 16.65 -12.13 17.33
CA TYR A 185 17.95 -11.91 17.98
C TYR A 185 17.82 -11.64 19.49
N GLN A 186 16.72 -11.00 19.91
CA GLN A 186 16.38 -10.78 21.31
C GLN A 186 15.28 -11.77 21.71
N ALA A 187 15.67 -12.84 22.41
CA ALA A 187 14.79 -13.96 22.69
C ALA A 187 13.66 -13.60 23.67
N GLU A 188 13.93 -12.74 24.65
CA GLU A 188 13.02 -12.37 25.74
C GLU A 188 11.74 -11.70 25.23
N ILE A 189 11.86 -10.88 24.18
CA ILE A 189 10.74 -10.19 23.54
C ILE A 189 10.19 -10.93 22.30
N ALA A 190 10.64 -12.16 22.09
CA ALA A 190 10.32 -12.97 20.90
C ALA A 190 9.73 -14.34 21.21
N GLN A 191 9.42 -14.62 22.49
CA GLN A 191 8.98 -15.94 22.95
C GLN A 191 7.80 -16.51 22.15
N GLY A 192 6.80 -15.70 21.81
CA GLY A 192 5.63 -16.19 21.06
C GLY A 192 5.96 -16.81 19.70
N ARG A 193 6.85 -16.19 18.90
CA ARG A 193 7.26 -16.77 17.62
C ARG A 193 8.29 -17.89 17.77
N LEU A 194 9.16 -17.81 18.77
CA LEU A 194 10.11 -18.88 19.09
C LEU A 194 9.39 -20.16 19.50
N GLU A 195 8.32 -20.06 20.29
CA GLU A 195 7.46 -21.19 20.63
C GLU A 195 6.79 -21.77 19.38
N SER A 196 6.25 -20.93 18.50
CA SER A 196 5.68 -21.41 17.23
C SER A 196 6.71 -22.11 16.33
N LEU A 197 7.97 -21.66 16.32
CA LEU A 197 9.06 -22.31 15.58
C LEU A 197 9.48 -23.62 16.23
N LEU A 198 9.44 -23.71 17.56
CA LEU A 198 9.66 -24.97 18.27
C LEU A 198 8.55 -25.97 17.96
N ASN A 199 7.29 -25.52 17.90
CA ASN A 199 6.17 -26.37 17.47
C ASN A 199 6.37 -26.89 16.04
N PHE A 200 6.89 -26.06 15.13
CA PHE A 200 7.27 -26.50 13.79
C PHE A 200 8.35 -27.58 13.83
N GLN A 201 9.41 -27.38 14.60
CA GLN A 201 10.49 -28.38 14.74
C GLN A 201 9.97 -29.70 15.30
N THR A 202 9.18 -29.66 16.38
CA THR A 202 8.56 -30.84 16.99
C THR A 202 7.68 -31.58 15.99
N MET A 203 6.80 -30.86 15.27
CA MET A 203 5.94 -31.45 14.25
C MET A 203 6.74 -32.16 13.14
N ILE A 204 7.82 -31.56 12.67
CA ILE A 204 8.69 -32.20 11.67
C ILE A 204 9.41 -33.43 12.26
N CYS A 205 9.94 -33.36 13.48
CA CYS A 205 10.57 -34.51 14.14
C CYS A 205 9.58 -35.67 14.32
N GLU A 206 8.34 -35.40 14.76
CA GLU A 206 7.31 -36.42 14.95
C GLU A 206 6.86 -37.05 13.62
N LEU A 207 6.70 -36.26 12.56
CA LEU A 207 6.28 -36.77 11.25
C LEU A 207 7.39 -37.57 10.54
N THR A 208 8.65 -37.17 10.71
CA THR A 208 9.79 -37.81 10.02
C THR A 208 10.45 -38.92 10.84
N GLY A 209 10.21 -38.96 12.16
CA GLY A 209 10.91 -39.83 13.10
C GLY A 209 12.39 -39.44 13.32
N MET A 210 12.81 -38.25 12.86
CA MET A 210 14.17 -37.75 13.04
C MET A 210 14.35 -37.10 14.41
N GLN A 211 15.58 -37.12 14.94
CA GLN A 211 15.87 -36.60 16.29
C GLN A 211 15.87 -35.08 16.37
N ILE A 212 16.25 -34.40 15.28
CA ILE A 212 16.39 -32.94 15.23
C ILE A 212 15.83 -32.41 13.91
N SER A 213 15.27 -31.20 13.98
CA SER A 213 14.83 -30.42 12.83
C SER A 213 15.24 -28.97 13.01
N ASN A 214 15.46 -28.26 11.91
CA ASN A 214 15.72 -26.83 11.93
C ASN A 214 14.40 -26.02 11.85
N ALA A 215 14.51 -24.70 11.89
CA ALA A 215 13.37 -23.79 11.86
C ALA A 215 12.96 -23.35 10.43
N SER A 216 13.01 -24.26 9.45
CA SER A 216 12.75 -24.10 7.99
C SER A 216 13.98 -23.83 7.10
N LEU A 217 13.78 -24.01 5.79
CA LEU A 217 14.65 -23.64 4.66
C LEU A 217 13.79 -22.99 3.57
N LEU A 218 14.41 -22.58 2.45
CA LEU A 218 13.75 -21.81 1.39
C LEU A 218 12.69 -22.63 0.62
N ASP A 219 13.06 -23.80 0.11
CA ASP A 219 12.18 -24.70 -0.62
C ASP A 219 12.72 -26.15 -0.59
N GLU A 220 11.97 -27.09 -1.19
CA GLU A 220 12.32 -28.52 -1.21
C GLU A 220 13.64 -28.81 -1.94
N ALA A 221 13.85 -28.20 -3.11
CA ALA A 221 15.02 -28.49 -3.95
C ALA A 221 16.31 -27.97 -3.30
N THR A 222 16.27 -26.77 -2.73
CA THR A 222 17.38 -26.20 -1.98
C THR A 222 17.63 -26.96 -0.68
N ALA A 223 16.60 -27.44 0.02
CA ALA A 223 16.75 -28.31 1.17
C ALA A 223 17.43 -29.65 0.81
N ALA A 224 17.09 -30.25 -0.34
CA ALA A 224 17.76 -31.45 -0.83
C ALA A 224 19.24 -31.18 -1.19
N ALA A 225 19.55 -30.01 -1.76
CA ALA A 225 20.93 -29.60 -2.03
C ALA A 225 21.73 -29.39 -0.73
N GLU A 226 21.15 -28.78 0.30
CA GLU A 226 21.78 -28.66 1.62
C GLU A 226 22.03 -30.02 2.27
N ALA A 227 21.09 -30.97 2.12
CA ALA A 227 21.29 -32.35 2.58
C ALA A 227 22.47 -33.03 1.86
N MET A 228 22.61 -32.82 0.55
CA MET A 228 23.77 -33.30 -0.21
C MET A 228 25.08 -32.68 0.32
N THR A 229 25.09 -31.37 0.57
CA THR A 229 26.25 -30.65 1.14
C THR A 229 26.61 -31.19 2.52
N LEU A 230 25.63 -31.41 3.39
CA LEU A 230 25.79 -32.04 4.71
C LEU A 230 26.44 -33.43 4.58
N CYS A 231 25.91 -34.30 3.71
CA CYS A 231 26.48 -35.63 3.48
C CYS A 231 27.92 -35.57 2.96
N SER A 232 28.22 -34.65 2.04
CA SER A 232 29.56 -34.45 1.49
C SER A 232 30.55 -34.00 2.58
N ALA A 233 30.13 -33.08 3.45
CA ALA A 233 30.93 -32.58 4.56
C ALA A 233 31.23 -33.69 5.58
N VAL A 234 30.24 -34.49 5.95
CA VAL A 234 30.42 -35.67 6.83
C VAL A 234 31.35 -36.71 6.20
N ALA A 235 31.25 -36.92 4.89
CA ALA A 235 32.13 -37.81 4.14
C ALA A 235 33.54 -37.22 3.89
N ARG A 236 33.80 -35.97 4.30
CA ARG A 236 35.06 -35.23 4.10
C ARG A 236 35.53 -35.22 2.65
N GLY A 237 34.59 -35.13 1.70
CA GLY A 237 34.88 -35.12 0.26
C GLY A 237 35.42 -36.45 -0.31
N LYS A 238 35.50 -37.53 0.47
CA LYS A 238 36.03 -38.83 0.02
C LYS A 238 35.11 -39.56 -0.96
N LYS A 239 33.84 -39.16 -1.03
CA LYS A 239 32.81 -39.76 -1.90
C LYS A 239 32.24 -38.68 -2.83
N PRO A 240 32.78 -38.51 -4.04
CA PRO A 240 32.36 -37.43 -4.95
C PRO A 240 31.06 -37.73 -5.71
N ARG A 241 30.48 -38.92 -5.56
CA ARG A 241 29.27 -39.34 -6.26
C ARG A 241 28.08 -39.28 -5.31
N PHE A 242 27.04 -38.54 -5.69
CA PHE A 242 25.75 -38.49 -5.00
C PHE A 242 24.68 -39.14 -5.88
N LEU A 243 23.88 -40.04 -5.30
CA LEU A 243 22.83 -40.75 -6.04
C LEU A 243 21.51 -40.02 -5.86
N VAL A 244 20.88 -39.64 -6.96
CA VAL A 244 19.54 -39.04 -6.98
C VAL A 244 18.60 -40.00 -7.68
N SER A 245 17.50 -40.37 -7.00
CA SER A 245 16.47 -41.21 -7.61
C SER A 245 15.80 -40.46 -8.77
N ARG A 246 15.49 -41.17 -9.86
CA ARG A 246 14.70 -40.61 -10.97
C ARG A 246 13.24 -40.33 -10.61
N GLY A 247 12.80 -40.72 -9.40
CA GLY A 247 11.42 -40.60 -8.94
C GLY A 247 10.46 -41.56 -9.66
N PHE A 248 9.17 -41.45 -9.33
CA PHE A 248 8.08 -42.07 -10.08
C PHE A 248 7.71 -41.19 -11.28
N ALA A 249 8.57 -41.18 -12.31
CA ALA A 249 8.12 -40.75 -13.62
C ALA A 249 7.37 -41.94 -14.24
N SER A 250 6.04 -41.89 -14.29
CA SER A 250 5.32 -42.67 -15.29
C SER A 250 5.84 -42.19 -16.64
N THR A 251 6.68 -43.01 -17.29
CA THR A 251 6.95 -42.86 -18.71
C THR A 251 5.61 -42.77 -19.45
N PRO A 252 5.45 -41.84 -20.40
CA PRO A 252 4.26 -41.81 -21.25
C PRO A 252 4.08 -43.12 -22.02
#